data_AF-A0A946Y2P6-F1
#
_entry.id   AF-A0A946Y2P6-F1
#
_cell.length_a   1.000
_cell.length_b   1.000
_cell.length_c   1.000
_cell.angle_alpha   90.00
_cell.angle_beta   90.00
_cell.angle_gamma   90.00
#
_symmetry.space_group_name_H-M   'P 1'
#
loop_
_entity.id
_entity.type
_entity.pdbx_description
1 polymer ?
#
loop_
_entity_poly.entity_id
_entity_poly.type
_entity_poly.pdbx_seq_one_letter_code
_entity_poly.pdbx_strand_id
1 'polypeptide(L)'
;MVKSARAKRMDKHHARHKGAGALNLVSLMDIFTILVFFLLVNSSDVETLPNAKDLQLPESIAEEKAKETVVILIGEEDIIVQGTPVAKVADVMNQQGNDIPALREALKSQNDRVLRREAQDDIAGREVTIMGDKDIPYRLLKKVMATCTQSDYGQISLAVLQKSSEKLDGLQASR
;
A
#
# COMPACT_ATOMS: atom_id res chain seq x y z
N MET A 1 -88.89 22.11 30.15
CA MET A 1 -88.01 21.12 30.82
C MET A 1 -86.95 21.88 31.62
N VAL A 2 -86.97 21.80 32.95
CA VAL A 2 -86.06 22.57 33.82
C VAL A 2 -84.69 21.89 33.86
N LYS A 3 -83.65 22.57 33.36
CA LYS A 3 -82.27 22.04 33.39
C LYS A 3 -81.79 21.84 34.83
N SER A 4 -81.21 20.68 35.13
CA SER A 4 -80.66 20.36 36.46
C SER A 4 -79.54 21.34 36.85
N ALA A 5 -79.36 21.57 38.16
CA ALA A 5 -78.31 22.46 38.65
C ALA A 5 -76.89 22.03 38.22
N ARG A 6 -76.67 20.71 38.06
CA ARG A 6 -75.44 20.15 37.51
C ARG A 6 -75.26 20.50 36.04
N ALA A 7 -76.31 20.38 35.22
CA ALA A 7 -76.27 20.79 33.82
C ALA A 7 -75.98 22.30 33.66
N LYS A 8 -76.57 23.16 34.50
CA LYS A 8 -76.26 24.60 34.51
C LYS A 8 -74.80 24.89 34.86
N ARG A 9 -74.18 24.13 35.78
CA ARG A 9 -72.75 24.28 36.10
C ARG A 9 -71.84 23.80 34.96
N MET A 10 -72.18 22.68 34.33
CA MET A 10 -71.42 22.16 33.19
C MET A 10 -71.50 23.09 31.97
N ASP A 11 -72.67 23.67 31.70
CA ASP A 11 -72.85 24.67 30.63
C ASP A 11 -71.99 25.92 30.91
N LYS A 12 -71.93 26.41 32.16
CA LYS A 12 -71.06 27.54 32.54
C LYS A 12 -69.58 27.21 32.41
N HIS A 13 -69.16 25.99 32.74
CA HIS A 13 -67.77 25.56 32.64
C HIS A 13 -67.32 25.48 31.17
N HIS A 14 -68.15 24.89 30.30
CA HIS A 14 -67.88 24.84 28.86
C HIS A 14 -67.87 26.23 28.22
N ALA A 15 -68.77 27.14 28.63
CA ALA A 15 -68.78 28.51 28.14
C ALA A 15 -67.48 29.26 28.49
N ARG A 16 -66.88 28.99 29.66
CA ARG A 16 -65.60 29.59 30.09
C ARG A 16 -64.39 29.05 29.31
N HIS A 17 -64.37 27.75 29.00
CA HIS A 17 -63.24 27.13 28.28
C HIS A 17 -63.31 27.28 26.75
N LYS A 18 -64.42 27.76 26.20
CA LYS A 18 -64.59 27.94 24.74
C LYS A 18 -63.68 29.01 24.13
N GLY A 19 -63.07 29.87 24.95
CA GLY A 19 -62.14 30.92 24.50
C GLY A 19 -60.64 30.58 24.63
N ALA A 20 -60.29 29.43 25.22
CA ALA A 20 -58.90 29.07 25.53
C ALA A 20 -58.19 28.29 24.41
N GLY A 21 -58.68 28.39 23.17
CA GLY A 21 -58.22 27.58 22.03
C GLY A 21 -57.72 28.37 20.82
N ALA A 22 -57.62 29.69 20.89
CA ALA A 22 -56.92 30.46 19.87
C ALA A 22 -55.44 30.54 20.27
N LEU A 23 -54.58 29.81 19.57
CA LEU A 23 -53.13 30.01 19.68
C LEU A 23 -52.85 31.50 19.43
N ASN A 24 -52.06 32.13 20.29
CA ASN A 24 -51.71 33.54 20.13
C ASN A 24 -50.85 33.69 18.87
N LEU A 25 -51.48 34.08 17.75
CA LEU A 25 -50.85 34.18 16.43
C LEU A 25 -49.64 35.11 16.45
N VAL A 26 -49.65 36.11 17.35
CA VAL A 26 -48.53 37.02 17.62
C VAL A 26 -47.32 36.26 18.19
N SER A 27 -47.53 35.42 19.22
CA SER A 27 -46.46 34.62 19.81
C SER A 27 -45.94 33.54 18.84
N LEU A 28 -46.80 33.01 17.98
CA LEU A 28 -46.39 32.02 16.98
C LEU A 28 -45.55 32.65 15.87
N MET A 29 -45.92 33.85 15.40
CA MET A 29 -45.14 34.62 14.44
C MET A 29 -43.74 34.91 14.99
N ASP A 30 -43.64 35.28 16.27
CA ASP A 30 -42.38 35.65 16.94
C ASP A 30 -41.40 34.46 17.10
N ILE A 31 -41.94 33.26 17.35
CA ILE A 31 -41.13 32.02 17.39
C ILE A 31 -40.67 31.61 15.98
N PHE A 32 -41.47 31.82 14.94
CA PHE A 32 -41.03 31.50 13.58
C PHE A 32 -39.99 32.50 13.07
N THR A 33 -40.14 33.78 13.37
CA THR A 33 -39.18 34.81 12.96
C THR A 33 -37.83 34.64 13.64
N ILE A 34 -37.77 34.30 14.94
CA ILE A 34 -36.49 34.07 15.63
C ILE A 34 -35.73 32.87 15.05
N LEU A 35 -36.43 31.80 14.67
CA LEU A 35 -35.80 30.63 14.03
C LEU A 35 -35.27 30.95 12.64
N VAL A 36 -36.00 31.73 11.85
CA VAL A 36 -35.54 32.16 10.51
C VAL A 36 -34.32 33.06 10.63
N PHE A 37 -34.31 34.03 11.54
CA PHE A 37 -33.13 34.87 11.78
C PHE A 37 -31.95 34.06 12.32
N PHE A 38 -32.20 33.14 13.24
CA PHE A 38 -31.17 32.22 13.74
C PHE A 38 -30.55 31.42 12.60
N LEU A 39 -31.38 30.79 11.77
CA LEU A 39 -30.92 30.04 10.60
C LEU A 39 -30.17 30.93 9.62
N LEU A 40 -30.65 32.15 9.36
CA LEU A 40 -30.00 33.07 8.42
C LEU A 40 -28.63 33.57 8.93
N VAL A 41 -28.47 33.76 10.24
CA VAL A 41 -27.19 34.15 10.85
C VAL A 41 -26.23 32.95 10.92
N ASN A 42 -26.72 31.75 11.26
CA ASN A 42 -25.90 30.54 11.38
C ASN A 42 -25.64 29.80 10.06
N SER A 43 -26.39 30.07 8.98
CA SER A 43 -26.18 29.45 7.66
C SER A 43 -24.96 30.00 6.91
N SER A 44 -24.23 30.93 7.51
CA SER A 44 -23.08 31.61 6.90
C SER A 44 -21.82 30.73 6.82
N ASP A 45 -21.77 29.59 7.53
CA ASP A 45 -20.58 28.71 7.59
C ASP A 45 -20.73 27.40 6.80
N VAL A 46 -21.42 27.44 5.65
CA VAL A 46 -21.16 26.43 4.62
C VAL A 46 -20.14 27.03 3.68
N GLU A 47 -18.85 26.84 4.02
CA GLU A 47 -17.77 26.98 3.06
C GLU A 47 -18.14 26.12 1.85
N THR A 48 -18.61 26.76 0.79
CA THR A 48 -18.72 26.13 -0.51
C THR A 48 -17.30 25.72 -0.87
N LEU A 49 -16.99 24.43 -0.77
CA LEU A 49 -15.77 23.89 -1.35
C LEU A 49 -15.63 24.49 -2.75
N PRO A 50 -14.54 25.22 -3.05
CA PRO A 50 -14.40 25.88 -4.34
C PRO A 50 -14.60 24.81 -5.42
N ASN A 51 -15.56 25.11 -6.30
CA ASN A 51 -16.03 24.24 -7.36
C ASN A 51 -14.81 23.60 -8.07
N ALA A 52 -14.65 22.29 -7.95
CA ALA A 52 -13.52 21.51 -8.45
C ALA A 52 -13.47 21.41 -10.00
N LYS A 53 -13.90 22.46 -10.70
CA LYS A 53 -13.99 22.51 -12.17
C LYS A 53 -12.69 22.97 -12.84
N ASP A 54 -11.75 23.54 -12.08
CA ASP A 54 -10.43 23.97 -12.58
C ASP A 54 -9.27 23.08 -12.09
N LEU A 55 -9.57 21.99 -11.36
CA LEU A 55 -8.56 21.07 -10.87
C LEU A 55 -8.30 19.99 -11.93
N GLN A 56 -7.39 20.28 -12.87
CA GLN A 56 -6.76 19.24 -13.68
C GLN A 56 -5.88 18.41 -12.74
N LEU A 57 -6.44 17.29 -12.28
CA LEU A 57 -5.65 16.29 -11.59
C LEU A 57 -4.61 15.75 -12.57
N PRO A 58 -3.30 15.82 -12.24
CA PRO A 58 -2.29 15.23 -13.10
C PRO A 58 -2.56 13.73 -13.19
N GLU A 59 -2.48 13.16 -14.41
CA GLU A 59 -2.53 11.72 -14.59
C GLU A 59 -1.32 11.11 -13.87
N SER A 60 -1.58 10.51 -12.72
CA SER A 60 -0.57 9.76 -11.99
C SER A 60 -0.40 8.43 -12.71
N ILE A 61 0.64 8.35 -13.55
CA ILE A 61 1.17 7.07 -13.97
C ILE A 61 1.99 6.55 -12.78
N ALA A 62 1.28 6.06 -11.76
CA ALA A 62 1.88 5.27 -10.68
C ALA A 62 2.16 3.85 -11.18
N GLU A 63 2.84 3.74 -12.33
CA GLU A 63 3.53 2.51 -12.69
C GLU A 63 4.84 2.53 -11.92
N GLU A 64 4.91 1.76 -10.83
CA GLU A 64 6.20 1.32 -10.30
C GLU A 64 6.90 0.63 -11.48
N LYS A 65 7.81 1.36 -12.14
CA LYS A 65 8.61 0.78 -13.22
C LYS A 65 9.30 -0.45 -12.63
N ALA A 66 9.18 -1.58 -13.33
CA ALA A 66 9.83 -2.82 -12.91
C ALA A 66 11.31 -2.49 -12.64
N LYS A 67 11.75 -2.62 -11.38
CA LYS A 67 13.14 -2.38 -11.02
C LYS A 67 14.00 -3.31 -11.86
N GLU A 68 14.90 -2.77 -12.68
CA GLU A 68 15.84 -3.57 -13.45
C GLU A 68 16.87 -4.15 -12.47
N THR A 69 16.56 -5.30 -11.87
CA THR A 69 17.47 -5.98 -10.94
C THR A 69 18.53 -6.78 -11.69
N VAL A 70 19.74 -6.86 -11.12
CA VAL A 70 20.79 -7.69 -11.72
C VAL A 70 20.56 -9.15 -11.38
N VAL A 71 20.45 -10.00 -12.40
CA VAL A 71 20.26 -11.43 -12.23
C VAL A 71 21.59 -12.18 -12.32
N ILE A 72 21.92 -12.93 -11.28
CA ILE A 72 23.03 -13.89 -11.23
C ILE A 72 22.45 -15.30 -11.24
N LEU A 73 22.80 -16.12 -12.22
CA LEU A 73 22.45 -17.53 -12.26
C LEU A 73 23.66 -18.38 -11.87
N ILE A 74 23.49 -19.25 -10.88
CA ILE A 74 24.47 -20.25 -10.46
C ILE A 74 24.02 -21.59 -11.05
N GLY A 75 24.66 -22.00 -12.15
CA GLY A 75 24.49 -23.32 -12.74
C GLY A 75 25.38 -24.38 -12.09
N GLU A 76 25.38 -25.58 -12.65
CA GLU A 76 26.25 -26.68 -12.20
C GLU A 76 27.73 -26.40 -12.52
N GLU A 77 28.01 -25.88 -13.73
CA GLU A 77 29.37 -25.64 -14.21
C GLU A 77 29.75 -24.16 -14.22
N ASP A 78 28.79 -23.27 -14.51
CA ASP A 78 29.04 -21.86 -14.79
C ASP A 78 28.21 -20.92 -13.90
N ILE A 79 28.80 -19.76 -13.59
CA ILE A 79 28.14 -18.60 -13.02
C ILE A 79 27.89 -17.60 -14.16
N ILE A 80 26.65 -17.16 -14.31
CA ILE A 80 26.18 -16.32 -15.40
C ILE A 80 25.59 -15.03 -14.81
N VAL A 81 25.92 -13.88 -15.39
CA VAL A 81 25.36 -12.56 -15.01
C VAL A 81 24.68 -11.96 -16.22
N GLN A 82 23.39 -11.66 -16.11
CA GLN A 82 22.59 -11.07 -17.22
C GLN A 82 22.77 -11.83 -18.56
N GLY A 83 22.75 -13.17 -18.50
CA GLY A 83 22.91 -14.04 -19.67
C GLY A 83 24.34 -14.22 -20.19
N THR A 84 25.34 -13.59 -19.57
CA THR A 84 26.75 -13.74 -19.95
C THR A 84 27.51 -14.61 -18.93
N PRO A 85 28.19 -15.70 -19.33
CA PRO A 85 29.00 -16.51 -18.42
C PRO A 85 30.24 -15.72 -17.96
N VAL A 86 30.48 -15.69 -16.65
CA VAL A 86 31.56 -14.90 -16.03
C VAL A 86 32.64 -15.75 -15.35
N ALA A 87 32.28 -16.92 -14.83
CA ALA A 87 33.23 -17.79 -14.12
C ALA A 87 32.73 -19.23 -14.09
N LYS A 88 33.68 -20.18 -14.03
CA LYS A 88 33.36 -21.59 -13.77
C LYS A 88 33.27 -21.84 -12.27
N VAL A 89 32.30 -22.67 -11.86
CA VAL A 89 32.08 -23.06 -10.48
C VAL A 89 33.30 -23.78 -9.90
N ALA A 90 33.95 -24.65 -10.68
CA ALA A 90 35.15 -25.36 -10.25
C ALA A 90 36.30 -24.41 -9.87
N ASP A 91 36.55 -23.39 -10.68
CA ASP A 91 37.62 -22.42 -10.47
C ASP A 91 37.34 -21.56 -9.23
N VAL A 92 36.08 -21.13 -9.08
CA VAL A 92 35.62 -20.37 -7.91
C VAL A 92 35.75 -21.18 -6.63
N MET A 93 35.47 -22.49 -6.67
CA MET A 93 35.57 -23.35 -5.49
C MET A 93 37.02 -23.59 -5.07
N ASN A 94 37.94 -23.68 -6.03
CA ASN A 94 39.37 -23.86 -5.80
C ASN A 94 40.08 -22.57 -5.37
N GLN A 95 39.53 -21.40 -5.70
CA GLN A 95 40.11 -20.12 -5.32
C GLN A 95 40.07 -19.90 -3.79
N GLN A 96 41.15 -19.32 -3.25
CA GLN A 96 41.21 -18.92 -1.84
C GLN A 96 40.54 -17.55 -1.64
N GLY A 97 39.80 -17.41 -0.53
CA GLY A 97 39.04 -16.20 -0.22
C GLY A 97 37.57 -16.28 -0.64
N ASN A 98 36.83 -15.23 -0.25
CA ASN A 98 35.39 -15.14 -0.48
C ASN A 98 35.02 -14.28 -1.69
N ASP A 99 36.02 -13.76 -2.40
CA ASP A 99 35.84 -12.86 -3.53
C ASP A 99 36.03 -13.58 -4.86
N ILE A 100 35.20 -13.24 -5.83
CA ILE A 100 35.24 -13.75 -7.20
C ILE A 100 35.53 -12.57 -8.14
N PRO A 101 36.80 -12.36 -8.56
CA PRO A 101 37.20 -11.18 -9.32
C PRO A 101 36.40 -10.96 -10.61
N ALA A 102 36.15 -12.04 -11.37
CA ALA A 102 35.40 -11.98 -12.63
C ALA A 102 33.93 -11.57 -12.41
N LEU A 103 33.30 -12.07 -11.34
CA LEU A 103 31.94 -11.68 -10.97
C LEU A 103 31.90 -10.22 -10.50
N ARG A 104 32.89 -9.78 -9.72
CA ARG A 104 32.99 -8.39 -9.26
C ARG A 104 33.06 -7.42 -10.45
N GLU A 105 33.92 -7.72 -11.42
CA GLU A 105 34.10 -6.90 -12.62
C GLU A 105 32.81 -6.85 -13.45
N ALA A 106 32.14 -7.99 -13.66
CA ALA A 106 30.86 -8.04 -14.33
C ALA A 106 29.81 -7.19 -13.61
N LEU A 107 29.69 -7.31 -12.28
CA LEU A 107 28.76 -6.53 -11.47
C LEU A 107 29.06 -5.03 -11.50
N LYS A 108 30.33 -4.62 -11.45
CA LYS A 108 30.73 -3.21 -11.58
C LYS A 108 30.39 -2.66 -12.97
N SER A 109 30.62 -3.43 -14.02
CA SER A 109 30.29 -3.03 -15.40
C SER A 109 28.79 -2.83 -15.61
N GLN A 110 27.96 -3.63 -14.92
CA GLN A 110 26.51 -3.48 -14.94
C GLN A 110 26.06 -2.28 -14.10
N ASN A 111 26.67 -2.08 -12.92
CA ASN A 111 26.44 -0.91 -12.08
C ASN A 111 26.71 0.40 -12.85
N ASP A 112 27.84 0.50 -13.56
CA ASP A 112 28.18 1.69 -14.35
C ASP A 112 27.17 1.97 -15.49
N ARG A 113 26.51 0.94 -16.02
CA ARG A 113 25.45 1.08 -17.03
C ARG A 113 24.13 1.56 -16.42
N VAL A 114 23.77 1.03 -15.25
CA VAL A 114 22.54 1.40 -14.52
C VAL A 114 22.67 2.83 -13.94
N LEU A 115 23.81 3.18 -13.35
CA LEU A 115 24.13 4.52 -12.85
C LEU A 115 24.09 5.63 -13.91
N ARG A 116 24.28 5.28 -15.19
CA ARG A 116 24.16 6.24 -16.31
C ARG A 116 22.71 6.47 -16.74
N ARG A 117 21.78 5.57 -16.40
CA ARG A 117 20.36 5.69 -16.74
C ARG A 117 19.53 6.31 -15.63
N GLU A 118 19.91 6.11 -14.38
CA GLU A 118 19.17 6.59 -13.22
C GLU A 118 20.10 7.42 -12.32
N ALA A 119 19.88 8.74 -12.33
CA ALA A 119 20.61 9.65 -11.48
C ALA A 119 20.27 9.37 -10.01
N GLN A 120 21.29 8.98 -9.25
CA GLN A 120 21.33 9.03 -7.78
C GLN A 120 20.37 8.08 -7.05
N ASP A 121 20.34 6.80 -7.43
CA ASP A 121 19.84 5.79 -6.51
C ASP A 121 20.87 5.51 -5.40
N ASP A 122 20.37 5.60 -4.17
CA ASP A 122 21.05 5.27 -2.93
C ASP A 122 21.64 3.86 -3.05
N ILE A 123 22.84 3.62 -2.51
CA ILE A 123 23.50 2.30 -2.57
C ILE A 123 22.58 1.21 -1.96
N ALA A 124 21.72 1.62 -1.02
CA ALA A 124 20.70 0.80 -0.38
C ALA A 124 19.56 0.34 -1.31
N GLY A 125 19.33 1.00 -2.45
CA GLY A 125 18.29 0.65 -3.41
C GLY A 125 18.70 -0.40 -4.44
N ARG A 126 19.98 -0.76 -4.51
CA ARG A 126 20.50 -1.69 -5.52
C ARG A 126 20.21 -3.13 -5.14
N GLU A 127 19.37 -3.76 -5.94
CA GLU A 127 18.96 -5.15 -5.76
C GLU A 127 19.64 -6.10 -6.77
N VAL A 128 20.15 -7.22 -6.26
CA VAL A 128 20.65 -8.34 -7.04
C VAL A 128 19.82 -9.58 -6.72
N THR A 129 19.38 -10.30 -7.75
CA THR A 129 18.68 -11.58 -7.61
C THR A 129 19.65 -12.72 -7.93
N ILE A 130 19.90 -13.58 -6.96
CA ILE A 130 20.68 -14.81 -7.12
C ILE A 130 19.70 -15.94 -7.39
N MET A 131 19.81 -16.56 -8.55
CA MET A 131 19.03 -17.72 -8.96
C MET A 131 19.89 -18.97 -8.97
N GLY A 132 19.39 -20.07 -8.41
CA GLY A 132 20.14 -21.30 -8.34
C GLY A 132 19.33 -22.53 -7.91
N ASP A 133 19.91 -23.71 -8.09
CA ASP A 133 19.32 -24.96 -7.57
C ASP A 133 19.46 -25.02 -6.04
N LYS A 134 18.56 -25.74 -5.38
CA LYS A 134 18.57 -25.98 -3.93
C LYS A 134 19.86 -26.68 -3.47
N ASP A 135 20.49 -27.45 -4.36
CA ASP A 135 21.64 -28.30 -4.06
C ASP A 135 22.98 -27.54 -4.17
N ILE A 136 22.95 -26.21 -4.38
CA ILE A 136 24.15 -25.38 -4.45
C ILE A 136 24.95 -25.45 -3.12
N PRO A 137 26.26 -25.72 -3.18
CA PRO A 137 27.10 -25.70 -1.99
C PRO A 137 27.05 -24.33 -1.31
N TYR A 138 26.74 -24.30 0.00
CA TYR A 138 26.69 -23.06 0.77
C TYR A 138 27.99 -22.23 0.68
N ARG A 139 29.14 -22.91 0.54
CA ARG A 139 30.43 -22.24 0.34
C ARG A 139 30.45 -21.40 -0.94
N LEU A 140 29.90 -21.92 -2.04
CA LEU A 140 29.81 -21.20 -3.31
C LEU A 140 28.88 -19.98 -3.18
N LEU A 141 27.67 -20.21 -2.64
CA LEU A 141 26.70 -19.14 -2.41
C LEU A 141 27.29 -18.02 -1.55
N LYS A 142 28.00 -18.36 -0.48
CA LYS A 142 28.66 -17.38 0.40
C LYS A 142 29.68 -16.54 -0.34
N LYS A 143 30.45 -17.12 -1.27
CA LYS A 143 31.41 -16.36 -2.11
C LYS A 143 30.69 -15.40 -3.05
N VAL A 144 29.62 -15.86 -3.68
CA VAL A 144 28.79 -15.03 -4.57
C VAL A 144 28.21 -13.85 -3.79
N MET A 145 27.57 -14.10 -2.64
CA MET A 145 27.00 -13.06 -1.78
C MET A 145 28.05 -12.06 -1.30
N ALA A 146 29.22 -12.54 -0.83
CA ALA A 146 30.31 -11.67 -0.40
C ALA A 146 30.83 -10.77 -1.54
N THR A 147 30.90 -11.31 -2.76
CA THR A 147 31.29 -10.56 -3.95
C THR A 147 30.24 -9.51 -4.31
N CYS A 148 28.95 -9.82 -4.18
CA CYS A 148 27.86 -8.87 -4.43
C CYS A 148 27.92 -7.68 -3.46
N THR A 149 28.10 -7.94 -2.16
CA THR A 149 28.24 -6.88 -1.14
C THR A 149 29.47 -6.01 -1.38
N GLN A 150 30.58 -6.58 -1.86
CA GLN A 150 31.79 -5.83 -2.24
C GLN A 150 31.64 -5.01 -3.54
N SER A 151 30.62 -5.32 -4.35
CA SER A 151 30.26 -4.60 -5.57
C SER A 151 29.14 -3.58 -5.35
N ASP A 152 28.91 -3.15 -4.10
CA ASP A 152 27.93 -2.14 -3.72
C ASP A 152 26.46 -2.52 -4.01
N TYR A 153 26.12 -3.81 -3.96
CA TYR A 153 24.72 -4.29 -3.96
C TYR A 153 24.24 -4.47 -2.52
N GLY A 154 23.33 -3.59 -2.08
CA GLY A 154 22.81 -3.55 -0.71
C GLY A 154 21.66 -4.52 -0.45
N GLN A 155 20.89 -4.88 -1.48
CA GLN A 155 19.78 -5.82 -1.37
C GLN A 155 20.07 -7.09 -2.20
N ILE A 156 20.03 -8.24 -1.53
CA ILE A 156 20.23 -9.54 -2.17
C ILE A 156 18.95 -10.35 -2.03
N SER A 157 18.31 -10.64 -3.16
CA SER A 157 17.17 -11.56 -3.25
C SER A 157 17.67 -12.93 -3.71
N LEU A 158 17.12 -14.00 -3.13
CA LEU A 158 17.47 -15.38 -3.46
C LEU A 158 16.24 -16.08 -4.02
N ALA A 159 16.34 -16.59 -5.24
CA ALA A 159 15.30 -17.42 -5.86
C ALA A 159 15.86 -18.83 -6.10
N VAL A 160 15.22 -19.82 -5.49
CA VAL A 160 15.60 -21.23 -5.63
C VAL A 160 14.54 -21.99 -6.41
N LEU A 161 14.99 -22.84 -7.34
CA LEU A 161 14.11 -23.75 -8.05
C LEU A 161 13.87 -24.98 -7.18
N GLN A 162 12.70 -25.07 -6.55
CA GLN A 162 12.29 -26.26 -5.81
C GLN A 162 11.77 -27.31 -6.81
N LYS A 163 12.52 -28.38 -7.05
CA LYS A 163 11.96 -29.60 -7.71
C LYS A 163 10.84 -30.14 -6.83
N SER A 164 9.67 -30.42 -7.42
CA SER A 164 8.43 -30.81 -6.72
C SER A 164 8.72 -31.86 -5.64
N SER A 165 8.27 -31.59 -4.42
CA SER A 165 8.22 -32.59 -3.35
C SER A 165 7.06 -33.56 -3.59
N GLU A 166 7.01 -34.19 -4.75
CA GLU A 166 5.97 -35.19 -5.09
C GLU A 166 6.21 -36.58 -4.47
N LYS A 167 7.20 -36.71 -3.58
CA LYS A 167 7.53 -38.00 -2.92
C LYS A 167 7.35 -38.05 -1.40
N LEU A 168 6.86 -36.98 -0.76
CA LEU A 168 6.63 -36.99 0.69
C LEU A 168 5.16 -37.18 1.10
N ASP A 169 4.19 -36.96 0.21
CA ASP A 169 2.76 -37.22 0.50
C ASP A 169 2.36 -38.70 0.33
N GLY A 170 3.15 -39.51 -0.38
CA GLY A 170 2.86 -40.93 -0.62
C GLY A 170 3.10 -41.86 0.57
N LEU A 171 3.72 -41.38 1.66
CA LEU A 171 4.07 -42.19 2.84
C LEU A 171 3.12 -41.99 4.03
N GLN A 172 2.20 -41.02 3.98
CA GLN A 172 1.18 -40.83 5.01
C GLN A 172 -0.16 -41.53 4.69
N ALA A 173 -0.34 -42.01 3.46
CA ALA A 173 -1.55 -42.73 3.04
C ALA A 173 -1.48 -44.26 3.22
N SER A 174 -0.45 -44.77 3.91
CA SER A 174 -0.36 -46.18 4.32
C SER A 174 -0.40 -46.30 5.84
N ARG A 175 -1.53 -45.96 6.44
CA ARG A 175 -1.95 -46.45 7.75
C ARG A 175 -3.47 -46.50 7.85
#